data_AF-A0AAJ7DT81-F1
#
_entry.id   AF-A0AAJ7DT81-F1
#
_cell.length_a   1.000
_cell.length_b   1.000
_cell.length_c   1.000
_cell.angle_alpha   90.00
_cell.angle_beta   90.00
_cell.angle_gamma   90.00
#
_symmetry.space_group_name_H-M   'P 1'
#
loop_
_entity.id
_entity.type
_entity.pdbx_description
1 polymer ?
#
loop_
_entity_poly.entity_id
_entity_poly.type
_entity_poly.pdbx_seq_one_letter_code
_entity_poly.pdbx_strand_id
1 'polypeptide(L)'
;MGFLWYSRFLSHHPYIVLILIFVLSSISLIVPLSVKRFPDFSDPQLGFEARGTILSQRLIAWRNLIDSASSKKYFIDNPLEFYYYLQEINLKVLAQMMPLFFVKYGNVTNVKNL
;
A
#
# COMPACT_ATOMS: atom_id res chain seq x y z
N MET A 1 -6.83 -27.84 -44.25
CA MET A 1 -6.21 -29.13 -43.81
C MET A 1 -6.18 -29.36 -42.30
N GLY A 2 -6.64 -28.44 -41.42
CA GLY A 2 -6.62 -28.66 -39.96
C GLY A 2 -7.85 -29.38 -39.38
N PHE A 3 -9.04 -29.16 -39.94
CA PHE A 3 -10.31 -29.67 -39.38
C PHE A 3 -10.44 -31.20 -39.37
N LEU A 4 -9.95 -31.89 -40.41
CA LEU A 4 -9.99 -33.36 -40.48
C LEU A 4 -9.09 -34.00 -39.42
N TRP A 5 -7.95 -33.37 -39.13
CA TRP A 5 -7.01 -33.86 -38.11
C TRP A 5 -7.57 -33.66 -36.69
N TYR A 6 -8.18 -32.50 -36.42
CA TYR A 6 -8.87 -32.24 -35.16
C TYR A 6 -10.03 -33.22 -34.91
N SER A 7 -10.86 -33.48 -35.93
CA SER A 7 -11.95 -34.45 -35.84
C SER A 7 -11.44 -35.87 -35.57
N ARG A 8 -10.35 -36.29 -36.23
CA ARG A 8 -9.74 -37.61 -36.01
C ARG A 8 -9.14 -37.75 -34.61
N PHE A 9 -8.55 -36.67 -34.08
CA PHE A 9 -8.01 -36.60 -32.73
C PHE A 9 -9.12 -36.68 -31.66
N LEU A 10 -10.23 -35.95 -31.87
CA LEU A 10 -11.39 -35.96 -30.99
C LEU A 10 -12.07 -37.35 -30.94
N SER A 11 -12.08 -38.07 -32.06
CA SER A 11 -12.68 -39.41 -32.16
C SER A 11 -11.84 -40.50 -31.49
N HIS A 12 -10.51 -40.40 -31.54
CA HIS A 12 -9.63 -41.45 -30.99
C HIS A 12 -9.55 -41.40 -29.45
N HIS A 13 -9.56 -40.21 -28.86
CA HIS A 13 -9.40 -40.04 -27.41
C HIS A 13 -10.33 -38.95 -26.83
N PRO A 14 -11.66 -39.16 -26.85
CA PRO A 14 -12.62 -38.17 -26.35
C PRO A 14 -12.43 -37.86 -24.86
N TYR A 15 -12.03 -38.85 -24.05
CA TYR A 15 -11.79 -38.68 -22.61
C TYR A 15 -10.67 -37.68 -22.30
N ILE A 16 -9.60 -37.64 -23.11
CA ILE A 16 -8.48 -36.72 -22.89
C ILE A 16 -8.94 -35.28 -23.08
N VAL A 17 -9.76 -35.04 -24.11
CA VAL A 17 -10.31 -33.70 -24.40
C VAL A 17 -11.27 -33.27 -23.29
N LEU A 18 -12.13 -34.18 -22.83
CA LEU A 18 -13.05 -33.91 -21.72
C LEU A 18 -12.30 -33.56 -20.42
N ILE A 19 -11.27 -34.33 -20.07
CA ILE A 19 -10.43 -34.06 -18.89
C ILE A 19 -9.71 -32.72 -19.02
N LEU A 20 -9.14 -32.42 -20.19
CA LEU A 20 -8.46 -31.16 -20.43
C LEU A 20 -9.40 -29.96 -20.23
N ILE A 21 -10.58 -30.00 -20.85
CA ILE A 21 -11.58 -28.93 -20.73
C ILE A 21 -12.07 -28.81 -19.28
N PHE A 22 -12.32 -29.94 -18.62
CA PHE A 22 -12.76 -29.98 -17.22
C PHE A 22 -11.71 -29.36 -16.28
N VAL A 23 -10.45 -29.71 -16.46
CA VAL A 23 -9.33 -29.18 -15.67
C VAL A 23 -9.15 -27.69 -15.95
N LEU A 24 -9.15 -27.25 -17.21
CA LEU A 24 -9.04 -25.84 -17.57
C LEU A 24 -10.20 -25.01 -17.00
N SER A 25 -11.43 -25.51 -17.11
CA SER A 25 -12.62 -24.87 -16.55
C SER A 25 -12.54 -24.77 -15.02
N SER A 26 -12.15 -25.86 -14.36
CA SER A 26 -12.00 -25.90 -12.90
C SER A 26 -10.92 -24.94 -12.43
N ILE A 27 -9.74 -24.94 -13.06
CA ILE A 27 -8.65 -24.01 -12.74
C ILE A 27 -9.11 -22.57 -12.95
N SER A 28 -9.79 -22.26 -14.06
CA SER A 28 -10.28 -20.91 -14.33
C SER A 28 -11.32 -20.42 -13.31
N LEU A 29 -11.98 -21.32 -12.59
CA LEU A 29 -12.93 -20.99 -11.52
C LEU A 29 -12.23 -20.90 -10.16
N ILE A 30 -11.34 -21.84 -9.85
CA ILE A 30 -10.59 -21.89 -8.58
C ILE A 30 -9.62 -20.70 -8.46
N VAL A 31 -8.92 -20.34 -9.53
CA VAL A 31 -7.92 -19.26 -9.50
C VAL A 31 -8.50 -17.91 -9.05
N PRO A 32 -9.58 -17.37 -9.65
CA PRO A 32 -10.17 -16.11 -9.21
C PRO A 32 -10.77 -16.21 -7.80
N LEU A 33 -11.31 -17.36 -7.41
CA LEU A 33 -11.87 -17.56 -6.06
C LEU A 33 -10.79 -17.59 -4.97
N SER A 34 -9.62 -18.18 -5.22
CA SER A 34 -8.53 -18.24 -4.24
C SER A 34 -7.72 -16.95 -4.17
N VAL A 35 -7.58 -16.23 -5.30
CA VAL A 35 -6.74 -15.01 -5.36
C VAL A 35 -7.51 -13.77 -4.93
N LYS A 36 -8.82 -13.67 -5.20
CA LYS A 36 -9.62 -12.53 -4.78
C LYS A 36 -10.45 -12.87 -3.56
N ARG A 37 -10.34 -12.03 -2.52
CA ARG A 37 -11.40 -11.97 -1.50
C ARG A 37 -12.70 -11.58 -2.18
N PHE A 38 -13.82 -12.12 -1.69
CA PHE A 38 -15.15 -11.81 -2.21
C PHE A 38 -15.32 -10.29 -2.36
N PRO A 39 -15.81 -9.82 -3.52
CA PRO A 39 -16.02 -8.40 -3.74
C PRO A 39 -16.99 -7.86 -2.69
N ASP A 40 -16.57 -6.83 -1.98
CA ASP A 40 -17.41 -6.14 -1.02
C ASP A 40 -18.35 -5.20 -1.79
N PHE A 41 -19.66 -5.42 -1.66
CA PHE A 41 -20.72 -4.62 -2.30
C PHE A 41 -21.36 -3.64 -1.32
N SER A 42 -20.74 -3.39 -0.17
CA SER A 42 -21.29 -2.50 0.87
C SER A 42 -21.54 -1.07 0.37
N ASP A 43 -20.74 -0.59 -0.59
CA ASP A 43 -20.91 0.73 -1.18
C ASP A 43 -21.40 0.63 -2.65
N PRO A 44 -22.72 0.83 -2.91
CA PRO A 44 -23.30 0.70 -4.25
C PRO A 44 -22.84 1.81 -5.21
N GLN A 45 -22.10 2.82 -4.73
CA GLN A 45 -21.56 3.92 -5.53
C GLN A 45 -20.13 3.65 -6.04
N LEU A 46 -19.45 2.59 -5.57
CA LEU A 46 -18.13 2.18 -6.05
C LEU A 46 -18.19 1.77 -7.54
N GLY A 47 -17.67 2.63 -8.42
CA GLY A 47 -17.64 2.39 -9.88
C GLY A 47 -18.31 3.47 -10.72
N PHE A 48 -19.05 4.39 -10.10
CA PHE A 48 -19.64 5.55 -10.78
C PHE A 48 -18.68 6.76 -10.88
N GLU A 49 -17.42 6.58 -10.50
CA GLU A 49 -16.40 7.59 -10.73
C GLU A 49 -16.15 7.72 -12.24
N ALA A 50 -16.18 8.94 -12.78
CA ALA A 50 -15.88 9.23 -14.18
C ALA A 50 -14.38 9.10 -14.50
N ARG A 51 -13.81 7.90 -14.30
CA ARG A 51 -12.39 7.59 -14.48
C ARG A 51 -11.93 7.93 -15.89
N GLY A 52 -10.76 8.55 -16.00
CA GLY A 52 -10.19 8.95 -17.28
C GLY A 52 -10.66 10.32 -17.80
N THR A 53 -11.58 11.00 -17.11
CA THR A 53 -11.89 12.41 -17.42
C THR A 53 -10.91 13.36 -16.74
N ILE A 54 -10.70 14.54 -17.34
CA ILE A 54 -9.89 15.62 -16.75
C ILE A 54 -10.41 16.05 -15.36
N LEU A 55 -11.72 15.94 -15.14
CA LEU A 55 -12.35 16.29 -13.87
C LEU A 55 -12.01 15.25 -12.80
N SER A 56 -12.10 13.96 -13.13
CA SER A 56 -11.70 12.87 -12.23
C SER A 56 -10.22 12.96 -11.85
N GLN A 57 -9.33 13.27 -12.79
CA GLN A 57 -7.91 13.47 -12.50
C GLN A 57 -7.68 14.59 -11.48
N ARG A 58 -8.36 15.74 -11.65
CA ARG A 58 -8.28 16.86 -10.71
C ARG A 58 -8.84 16.51 -9.34
N LEU A 59 -9.98 15.81 -9.30
CA LEU A 59 -10.61 15.38 -8.06
C LEU A 59 -9.72 14.39 -7.28
N ILE A 60 -9.12 13.43 -7.99
CA ILE A 60 -8.19 12.45 -7.41
C ILE A 60 -6.94 13.16 -6.89
N ALA A 61 -6.34 14.09 -7.66
CA ALA A 61 -5.19 14.86 -7.23
C ALA A 61 -5.49 15.69 -5.98
N TRP A 62 -6.65 16.33 -5.93
CA TRP A 62 -7.11 17.09 -4.75
C TRP A 62 -7.35 16.20 -3.53
N ARG A 63 -8.00 15.04 -3.71
CA ARG A 63 -8.18 14.05 -2.63
C ARG A 63 -6.83 13.59 -2.08
N ASN A 64 -5.90 13.21 -2.96
CA ASN A 64 -4.56 12.77 -2.57
C ASN A 64 -3.79 13.87 -1.84
N LEU A 65 -3.96 15.13 -2.25
CA LEU A 65 -3.35 16.27 -1.58
C LEU A 65 -3.86 16.41 -0.15
N ILE A 66 -5.17 16.39 0.08
CA ILE A 66 -5.78 16.48 1.42
C ILE A 66 -5.35 15.30 2.30
N ASP A 67 -5.39 14.08 1.76
CA ASP A 67 -5.02 12.88 2.50
C ASP A 67 -3.54 12.90 2.90
N SER A 68 -2.67 13.36 1.99
CA SER A 68 -1.26 13.55 2.28
C SER A 68 -0.97 14.69 3.26
N ALA A 69 -1.78 15.76 3.24
CA ALA A 69 -1.63 16.88 4.15
C ALA A 69 -2.03 16.52 5.58
N SER A 70 -3.11 15.76 5.75
CA SER A 70 -3.55 15.28 7.06
C SER A 70 -2.60 14.22 7.66
N SER A 71 -2.03 13.36 6.82
CA SER A 71 -1.22 12.22 7.27
C SER A 71 0.28 12.54 7.42
N LYS A 72 0.85 13.42 6.58
CA LYS A 72 2.26 13.84 6.72
C LYS A 72 2.36 15.08 7.57
N LYS A 73 3.02 14.94 8.73
CA LYS A 73 3.53 16.02 9.62
C LYS A 73 4.37 17.12 8.94
N TYR A 74 4.60 17.05 7.63
CA TYR A 74 5.38 18.01 6.85
C TYR A 74 4.50 18.96 6.02
N PHE A 75 3.21 18.67 5.86
CA PHE A 75 2.24 19.57 5.25
C PHE A 75 1.42 20.22 6.36
N ILE A 76 2.05 21.15 7.05
CA ILE A 76 1.38 21.93 8.09
C ILE A 76 0.68 23.11 7.39
N ASP A 77 -0.64 23.24 7.56
CA ASP A 77 -1.42 24.36 7.04
C ASP A 77 -1.19 25.66 7.83
N ASN A 78 -0.87 25.51 9.11
CA ASN A 78 -0.69 26.58 10.07
C ASN A 78 0.79 26.79 10.41
N PRO A 79 1.39 27.92 10.01
CA PRO A 79 2.79 28.20 10.30
C PRO A 79 3.12 28.19 11.80
N LEU A 80 2.14 28.49 12.68
CA LEU A 80 2.33 28.47 14.12
C LEU A 80 2.50 27.05 14.69
N GLU A 81 1.74 26.09 14.17
CA GLU A 81 1.83 24.69 14.60
C GLU A 81 3.18 24.07 14.23
N PHE A 82 3.75 24.49 13.10
CA PHE A 82 5.09 24.11 12.68
C PHE A 82 6.16 24.57 13.68
N TYR A 83 6.07 25.79 14.20
CA TYR A 83 7.01 26.29 15.21
C TYR A 83 6.93 25.48 16.51
N TYR A 84 5.72 25.14 16.99
CA TYR A 84 5.56 24.29 18.18
C TYR A 84 6.14 22.89 17.97
N TYR A 85 5.94 22.29 16.79
CA TYR A 85 6.50 20.99 16.44
C TYR A 85 8.03 20.99 16.44
N LEU A 86 8.66 22.03 15.87
CA LEU A 86 10.11 22.19 15.91
C LEU A 86 10.64 22.34 17.33
N GLN A 87 9.90 23.05 18.19
CA GLN A 87 10.26 23.22 19.59
C GLN A 87 10.16 21.90 20.37
N GLU A 88 9.14 21.09 20.13
CA GLU A 88 9.04 19.74 20.73
C GLU A 88 10.19 18.82 20.28
N ILE A 89 10.56 18.86 19.00
CA ILE A 89 11.71 18.10 18.49
C ILE A 89 12.98 18.56 19.20
N ASN A 90 13.21 19.88 19.27
CA ASN A 90 14.39 20.44 19.90
C ASN A 90 14.46 20.03 21.38
N LEU A 91 13.35 20.16 22.12
CA LEU A 91 13.26 19.74 23.52
C LEU A 91 13.47 18.23 23.71
N LYS A 92 12.94 17.38 22.81
CA LYS A 92 13.19 15.93 22.85
C LYS A 92 14.65 15.58 22.57
N VAL A 93 15.27 16.24 21.58
CA VAL A 93 16.68 16.04 21.25
C VAL A 93 17.56 16.49 22.43
N LEU A 94 17.27 17.63 23.03
CA LEU A 94 17.97 18.13 24.22
C LEU A 94 17.79 17.19 25.42
N ALA A 95 16.57 16.69 25.67
CA ALA A 95 16.30 15.72 26.73
C ALA A 95 17.03 14.39 26.51
N GLN A 96 17.18 13.95 25.25
CA GLN A 96 17.93 12.74 24.89
C GLN A 96 19.45 12.96 24.92
N MET A 97 19.91 14.20 24.75
CA MET A 97 21.32 14.59 24.86
C MET A 97 21.75 14.86 26.32
N MET A 98 20.80 15.15 27.20
CA MET A 98 21.02 15.37 28.63
C MET A 98 21.81 14.24 29.33
N PRO A 99 21.50 12.94 29.16
CA PRO A 99 22.30 11.87 29.77
C PRO A 99 23.74 11.82 29.25
N LEU A 100 24.00 12.18 27.99
CA LEU A 100 25.36 12.23 27.41
C LEU A 100 26.19 13.40 27.98
N PHE A 101 25.55 14.54 28.28
CA PHE A 101 26.20 15.68 28.93
C PHE A 101 26.63 15.33 30.37
N PHE A 102 25.76 14.70 31.16
CA PHE A 102 26.12 14.26 32.53
C PHE A 102 27.24 13.20 32.55
N VAL A 103 27.24 12.26 31.60
CA VAL A 103 28.32 11.25 31.49
C VAL A 103 29.66 11.87 31.06
N LYS A 104 29.66 12.82 30.11
CA LYS A 104 30.89 13.41 29.59
C LYS A 104 31.52 14.43 30.54
N TYR A 105 30.72 15.19 31.29
CA TYR A 105 31.21 16.22 32.23
C TYR A 105 31.31 15.74 33.68
N GLY A 106 30.58 14.68 34.08
CA GLY A 106 30.71 14.07 35.40
C GLY A 106 32.01 13.27 35.62
N ASN A 107 32.66 12.82 34.54
CA ASN A 107 33.91 12.06 34.63
C ASN A 107 35.16 12.96 34.69
N VAL A 108 35.06 14.24 34.34
CA VAL A 108 36.22 15.18 34.35
C VAL A 108 36.48 15.75 35.76
N THR A 109 35.47 15.78 36.62
CA THR A 109 35.61 16.24 38.01
C THR A 109 36.18 15.18 38.96
N ASN A 110 36.20 13.91 38.57
CA ASN A 110 36.72 12.82 39.41
C ASN A 110 38.23 12.60 39.28
N VAL A 111 38.85 13.03 38.17
CA VAL A 111 40.30 12.82 37.90
C VAL A 111 41.20 13.90 38.54
N LYS A 112 40.63 14.92 39.18
CA LYS A 112 41.41 15.96 39.90
C LYS A 112 41.58 15.69 41.39
N ASN A 113 41.09 14.56 41.91
CA ASN A 113 41.16 14.17 43.32
C ASN A 113 41.87 12.80 43.52
N LEU A 114 42.90 12.51 42.71
CA LEU A 114 43.87 11.43 42.94
C LEU A 114 45.27 12.02 42.97
#